data_AF-A0A544TR84-F1
#
_entry.id   AF-A0A544TR84-F1
#
_cell.length_a   1.000
_cell.length_b   1.000
_cell.length_c   1.000
_cell.angle_alpha   90.00
_cell.angle_beta   90.00
_cell.angle_gamma   90.00
#
_symmetry.space_group_name_H-M   'P 1'
#
loop_
_entity.id
_entity.type
_entity.pdbx_description
1 polymer ?
#
loop_
_entity_poly.entity_id
_entity_poly.type
_entity_poly.pdbx_seq_one_letter_code
_entity_poly.pdbx_strand_id
1 'polypeptide(L)'
;MALFDKIVEVFNENNNIWMTTRDIYELIDKNIFGENKNGPQGHINMISRDLSQRYSELFEVNENYKPKRYRLATTDKDVIKLNKKYLVNDIKLFIGDKVYEEIAFELENEYEDFVKKAYKNIFGENTIYYDVKKKLGRRICDGLLYDYELDRVIIVENELAKHDLWGHIIPQISGFLIELNNEEVRNKLKYNVNWGEYELQIIKAIDNYKFDIIVVIDRITFNIREEERRINKYMQQIKSGSNSKIFFKEFRVFLSEDNHMVYHVE
;
A
#
# COMPACT_ATOMS: atom_id res chain seq x y z
N MET A 1 -10.17 -25.11 27.16
CA MET A 1 -8.97 -24.41 26.67
C MET A 1 -9.43 -23.15 25.97
N ALA A 2 -8.79 -21.99 26.17
CA ALA A 2 -9.26 -20.75 25.55
C ALA A 2 -8.93 -20.77 24.05
N LEU A 3 -9.74 -20.09 23.22
CA LEU A 3 -9.52 -19.96 21.77
C LEU A 3 -8.08 -19.48 21.47
N PHE A 4 -7.60 -18.53 22.25
CA PHE A 4 -6.24 -18.01 22.13
C PHE A 4 -5.15 -19.08 22.28
N ASP A 5 -5.23 -19.93 23.30
CA ASP A 5 -4.23 -21.00 23.53
C ASP A 5 -4.13 -21.93 22.31
N LYS A 6 -5.27 -22.20 21.67
CA LYS A 6 -5.37 -23.02 20.46
C LYS A 6 -4.83 -22.32 19.21
N ILE A 7 -4.98 -21.00 19.10
CA ILE A 7 -4.34 -20.22 18.04
C ILE A 7 -2.81 -20.30 18.18
N VAL A 8 -2.28 -20.17 19.40
CA VAL A 8 -0.83 -20.29 19.67
C VAL A 8 -0.32 -21.70 19.33
N GLU A 9 -1.07 -22.74 19.70
CA GLU A 9 -0.75 -24.13 19.37
C GLU A 9 -0.63 -24.34 17.85
N VAL A 10 -1.58 -23.82 17.06
CA VAL A 10 -1.53 -23.88 15.58
C VAL A 10 -0.22 -23.29 15.04
N PHE A 11 0.23 -22.14 15.56
CA PHE A 11 1.49 -21.57 15.12
C PHE A 11 2.70 -22.42 15.53
N ASN A 12 2.73 -22.93 16.75
CA ASN A 12 3.83 -23.78 17.23
C ASN A 12 3.95 -25.08 16.43
N GLU A 13 2.83 -25.75 16.14
CA GLU A 13 2.79 -27.00 15.38
C GLU A 13 3.20 -26.82 13.91
N ASN A 14 3.01 -25.61 13.38
CA ASN A 14 3.28 -25.28 11.98
C ASN A 14 4.55 -24.42 11.81
N ASN A 15 5.54 -24.58 12.69
CA ASN A 15 6.84 -23.89 12.63
C ASN A 15 6.73 -22.36 12.51
N ASN A 16 5.68 -21.77 13.07
CA ASN A 16 5.42 -20.33 13.10
C ASN A 16 5.46 -19.63 11.73
N ILE A 17 5.00 -20.30 10.66
CA ILE A 17 4.91 -19.71 9.32
C ILE A 17 3.86 -18.60 9.24
N TRP A 18 3.96 -17.75 8.20
CA TRP A 18 2.98 -16.70 7.93
C TRP A 18 1.63 -17.25 7.47
N MET A 19 0.59 -17.04 8.28
CA MET A 19 -0.75 -17.57 8.05
C MET A 19 -1.81 -16.46 8.02
N THR A 20 -2.79 -16.59 7.14
CA THR A 20 -4.00 -15.75 7.18
C THR A 20 -4.92 -16.20 8.31
N THR A 21 -5.90 -15.36 8.68
CA THR A 21 -6.96 -15.76 9.62
C THR A 21 -7.73 -16.99 9.17
N ARG A 22 -7.82 -17.21 7.85
CA ARG A 22 -8.46 -18.37 7.26
C ARG A 22 -7.58 -19.62 7.36
N ASP A 23 -6.28 -19.50 7.12
CA ASP A 23 -5.35 -20.63 7.28
C ASP A 23 -5.36 -21.13 8.73
N ILE A 24 -5.32 -20.19 9.69
CA ILE A 24 -5.42 -20.51 11.13
C ILE A 24 -6.76 -21.18 11.43
N TYR A 25 -7.86 -20.65 10.88
CA TYR A 25 -9.15 -21.28 11.02
C TYR A 25 -9.10 -22.72 10.52
N GLU A 26 -8.60 -23.01 9.32
CA GLU A 26 -8.57 -24.37 8.77
C GLU A 26 -7.74 -25.36 9.59
N LEU A 27 -6.70 -24.88 10.28
CA LEU A 27 -5.81 -25.72 11.08
C LEU A 27 -6.28 -25.90 12.54
N ILE A 28 -7.12 -25.01 13.05
CA ILE A 28 -7.57 -25.07 14.45
C ILE A 28 -8.70 -26.10 14.64
N ASP A 29 -8.69 -26.83 15.76
CA ASP A 29 -9.79 -27.75 16.12
C ASP A 29 -11.11 -26.99 16.22
N LYS A 30 -12.09 -27.35 15.38
CA LYS A 30 -13.36 -26.63 15.28
C LYS A 30 -14.25 -26.83 16.52
N ASN A 31 -14.02 -27.89 17.30
CA ASN A 31 -14.81 -28.19 18.51
C ASN A 31 -14.66 -27.13 19.61
N ILE A 32 -13.65 -26.26 19.49
CA ILE A 32 -13.41 -25.16 20.44
C ILE A 32 -14.41 -24.02 20.25
N PHE A 33 -15.06 -23.96 19.08
CA PHE A 33 -16.05 -22.94 18.80
C PHE A 33 -17.44 -23.40 19.21
N GLY A 34 -18.16 -22.53 19.92
CA GLY A 34 -19.61 -22.70 20.11
C GLY A 34 -20.40 -22.34 18.85
N GLU A 35 -21.71 -22.56 18.91
CA GLU A 35 -22.63 -22.09 17.87
C GLU A 35 -22.47 -20.59 17.62
N ASN A 36 -22.39 -20.22 16.35
CA ASN A 36 -22.26 -18.84 15.93
C ASN A 36 -23.27 -18.56 14.81
N LYS A 37 -24.07 -17.50 14.97
CA LYS A 37 -25.09 -17.08 13.98
C LYS A 37 -24.53 -16.83 12.57
N ASN A 38 -23.23 -16.54 12.46
CA ASN A 38 -22.54 -16.30 11.20
C ASN A 38 -21.74 -17.52 10.72
N GLY A 39 -21.92 -18.68 11.36
CA GLY A 39 -21.23 -19.92 11.03
C GLY A 39 -19.70 -19.78 11.01
N PRO A 40 -19.00 -20.45 10.06
CA PRO A 40 -17.54 -20.39 9.90
C PRO A 40 -16.98 -18.97 9.82
N GLN A 41 -17.68 -18.05 9.13
CA GLN A 41 -17.22 -16.67 9.02
C GLN A 41 -17.22 -15.95 10.37
N GLY A 42 -18.17 -16.29 11.24
CA GLY A 42 -18.21 -15.81 12.61
C GLY A 42 -16.97 -16.23 13.41
N HIS A 43 -16.51 -17.46 13.23
CA HIS A 43 -15.31 -18.00 13.90
C HIS A 43 -14.02 -17.40 13.35
N ILE A 44 -13.92 -17.23 12.03
CA ILE A 44 -12.79 -16.52 11.39
C ILE A 44 -12.69 -15.08 11.93
N ASN A 45 -13.82 -14.39 12.09
CA ASN A 45 -13.84 -13.05 12.65
C ASN A 45 -13.42 -13.02 14.13
N MET A 46 -13.70 -14.09 14.91
CA MET A 46 -13.22 -14.22 16.28
C MET A 46 -11.70 -14.38 16.32
N ILE A 47 -11.12 -15.25 15.48
CA ILE A 47 -9.66 -15.40 15.32
C ILE A 47 -9.04 -14.06 14.92
N SER A 48 -9.61 -13.38 13.92
CA SER A 48 -9.12 -12.07 13.48
C SER A 48 -9.11 -11.05 14.61
N ARG A 49 -10.11 -11.05 15.48
CA ARG A 49 -10.20 -10.12 16.62
C ARG A 49 -9.13 -10.40 17.66
N ASP A 50 -8.88 -11.67 17.97
CA ASP A 50 -7.85 -12.05 18.93
C ASP A 50 -6.46 -11.67 18.40
N LEU A 51 -6.18 -11.91 17.11
CA LEU A 51 -4.89 -11.58 16.46
C LEU A 51 -4.63 -10.07 16.30
N SER A 52 -5.66 -9.28 15.98
CA SER A 52 -5.49 -7.87 15.56
C SER A 52 -5.91 -6.84 16.60
N GLN A 53 -6.56 -7.25 17.70
CA GLN A 53 -7.05 -6.33 18.72
C GLN A 53 -6.73 -6.78 20.14
N ARG A 54 -7.04 -8.03 20.51
CA ARG A 54 -6.96 -8.45 21.91
C ARG A 54 -5.53 -8.81 22.33
N TYR A 55 -4.76 -9.41 21.42
CA TYR A 55 -3.42 -9.92 21.68
C TYR A 55 -2.42 -9.48 20.59
N SER A 56 -2.66 -8.31 19.99
CA SER A 56 -1.86 -7.80 18.85
C SER A 56 -0.36 -7.74 19.14
N GLU A 57 0.04 -7.58 20.40
CA GLU A 57 1.42 -7.55 20.87
C GLU A 57 2.14 -8.90 20.79
N LEU A 58 1.38 -10.01 20.70
CA LEU A 58 1.91 -11.38 20.62
C LEU A 58 2.04 -11.87 19.17
N PHE A 59 1.60 -11.08 18.19
CA PHE A 59 1.64 -11.45 16.79
C PHE A 59 2.35 -10.40 15.95
N GLU A 60 3.21 -10.86 15.04
CA GLU A 60 3.68 -10.03 13.95
C GLU A 60 2.65 -10.05 12.83
N VAL A 61 2.42 -8.89 12.21
CA VAL A 61 1.47 -8.73 11.10
C VAL A 61 2.23 -8.29 9.86
N ASN A 62 2.04 -9.02 8.77
CA ASN A 62 2.53 -8.61 7.46
C ASN A 62 1.37 -8.00 6.67
N GLU A 63 1.35 -6.66 6.65
CA GLU A 63 0.32 -5.87 5.96
C GLU A 63 0.52 -5.79 4.44
N ASN A 64 1.67 -6.25 3.93
CA ASN A 64 1.92 -6.33 2.49
C ASN A 64 1.07 -7.41 1.82
N TYR A 65 0.55 -8.39 2.58
CA TYR A 65 -0.38 -9.38 2.07
C TYR A 65 -1.83 -8.90 2.15
N LYS A 66 -2.60 -9.11 1.07
CA LYS A 66 -4.06 -9.02 1.07
C LYS A 66 -4.65 -10.41 0.75
N PRO A 67 -5.28 -11.11 1.72
CA PRO A 67 -5.52 -10.70 3.12
C PRO A 67 -4.26 -10.76 4.00
N LYS A 68 -4.27 -10.00 5.10
CA LYS A 68 -3.15 -9.89 6.06
C LYS A 68 -2.71 -11.27 6.57
N ARG A 69 -1.41 -11.43 6.78
CA ARG A 69 -0.82 -12.64 7.39
C ARG A 69 -0.23 -12.35 8.77
N TYR A 70 -0.23 -13.36 9.61
CA TYR A 70 0.16 -13.32 11.02
C TYR A 70 1.15 -14.43 11.34
N ARG A 71 1.99 -14.22 12.35
CA ARG A 71 2.80 -15.26 13.03
C ARG A 71 3.01 -14.86 14.50
N LEU A 72 3.35 -15.80 15.38
CA LEU A 72 3.75 -15.49 16.76
C LEU A 72 5.00 -14.61 16.76
N ALA A 73 5.01 -13.59 17.62
CA ALA A 73 6.20 -12.85 17.94
C ALA A 73 7.15 -13.79 18.73
N THR A 74 8.27 -14.19 18.13
CA THR A 74 9.23 -15.08 18.80
C THR A 74 9.93 -14.33 19.92
N THR A 75 9.60 -14.65 21.17
CA THR A 75 10.33 -14.20 22.36
C THR A 75 11.59 -15.05 22.56
N ASP A 76 12.57 -14.88 21.69
CA ASP A 76 13.96 -15.18 22.02
C ASP A 76 14.74 -13.88 21.96
N LYS A 77 15.30 -13.50 23.11
CA LYS A 77 16.01 -12.22 23.31
C LYS A 77 17.20 -12.01 22.37
N ASP A 78 17.61 -13.03 21.61
CA ASP A 78 18.66 -12.95 20.59
C ASP A 78 18.13 -12.82 19.14
N VAL A 79 16.88 -13.19 18.87
CA VAL A 79 16.23 -13.01 17.55
C VAL A 79 15.60 -11.62 17.41
N ILE A 80 15.34 -10.95 18.54
CA ILE A 80 14.82 -9.57 18.63
C ILE A 80 15.73 -8.54 17.97
N LYS A 81 17.00 -8.86 17.70
CA LYS A 81 17.85 -8.01 16.85
C LYS A 81 17.40 -8.05 15.38
N LEU A 82 17.08 -9.21 14.80
CA LEU A 82 17.11 -9.39 13.35
C LEU A 82 15.96 -8.80 12.52
N ASN A 83 14.82 -8.41 13.11
CA ASN A 83 13.68 -7.95 12.28
C ASN A 83 12.80 -6.85 12.90
N LYS A 84 13.22 -6.19 13.97
CA LYS A 84 12.49 -5.03 14.46
C LYS A 84 12.98 -3.76 13.77
N LYS A 85 12.22 -3.32 12.77
CA LYS A 85 12.28 -1.96 12.25
C LYS A 85 11.91 -1.00 13.37
N TYR A 86 12.90 -0.41 14.03
CA TYR A 86 12.70 0.71 14.93
C TYR A 86 13.12 1.99 14.23
N LEU A 87 12.17 2.89 14.03
CA LEU A 87 12.47 4.28 13.70
C LEU A 87 12.88 4.99 14.98
N VAL A 88 14.15 5.41 15.04
CA VAL A 88 14.66 6.25 16.12
C VAL A 88 14.81 7.67 15.56
N ASN A 89 14.16 8.63 16.21
CA ASN A 89 14.13 10.05 15.84
C ASN A 89 13.59 10.35 14.41
N ASP A 90 12.76 9.47 13.86
CA ASP A 90 12.19 9.60 12.51
C ASP A 90 13.21 9.66 11.35
N ILE A 91 14.46 9.20 11.55
CA ILE A 91 15.52 9.24 10.51
C ILE A 91 16.45 8.03 10.51
N LYS A 92 16.41 7.17 11.53
CA LYS A 92 17.25 5.96 11.61
C LYS A 92 16.39 4.72 11.71
N LEU A 93 16.64 3.76 10.83
CA LEU A 93 16.01 2.46 10.82
C LEU A 93 17.00 1.40 11.28
N PHE A 94 16.65 0.64 12.31
CA PHE A 94 17.45 -0.48 12.78
C PHE A 94 16.88 -1.78 12.22
N ILE A 95 17.74 -2.65 11.68
CA ILE A 95 17.39 -4.01 11.24
C ILE A 95 18.56 -4.91 11.62
N GLY A 96 18.37 -5.83 12.56
CA GLY A 96 19.52 -6.53 13.12
C GLY A 96 20.35 -5.61 14.00
N ASP A 97 21.66 -5.78 13.85
CA ASP A 97 22.67 -4.87 14.35
C ASP A 97 23.05 -3.79 13.33
N LYS A 98 22.32 -3.70 12.20
CA LYS A 98 22.57 -2.71 11.16
C LYS A 98 21.71 -1.48 11.37
N VAL A 99 22.35 -0.32 11.22
CA VAL A 99 21.72 0.98 11.21
C VAL A 99 21.61 1.44 9.77
N TYR A 100 20.44 1.95 9.42
CA TYR A 100 20.19 2.59 8.14
C TYR A 100 19.73 4.02 8.40
N GLU A 101 20.25 4.95 7.63
CA GLU A 101 19.87 6.36 7.69
C GLU A 101 18.92 6.68 6.55
N GLU A 102 17.88 7.45 6.85
CA GLU A 102 16.92 7.90 5.85
C GLU A 102 17.60 8.81 4.84
N ILE A 103 17.35 8.55 3.56
CA ILE A 103 17.75 9.45 2.48
C ILE A 103 16.73 10.59 2.45
N ALA A 104 17.19 11.81 2.74
CA ALA A 104 16.40 13.01 2.49
C ALA A 104 16.51 13.39 1.02
N PHE A 105 15.37 13.61 0.37
CA PHE A 105 15.30 13.97 -1.04
C PHE A 105 15.18 15.49 -1.20
N GLU A 106 16.13 16.09 -1.91
CA GLU A 106 16.07 17.51 -2.24
C GLU A 106 15.26 17.77 -3.51
N LEU A 107 15.30 16.83 -4.46
CA LEU A 107 14.66 16.95 -5.76
C LEU A 107 13.65 15.82 -6.00
N GLU A 108 12.51 16.16 -6.59
CA GLU A 108 11.45 15.19 -6.91
C GLU A 108 11.88 14.15 -7.95
N ASN A 109 12.72 14.52 -8.91
CA ASN A 109 13.21 13.57 -9.91
C ASN A 109 14.08 12.47 -9.30
N GLU A 110 14.89 12.81 -8.28
CA GLU A 110 15.67 11.82 -7.54
C GLU A 110 14.73 10.86 -6.81
N TYR A 111 13.70 11.40 -6.15
CA TYR A 111 12.71 10.61 -5.44
C TYR A 111 11.89 9.70 -6.37
N GLU A 112 11.44 10.24 -7.51
CA GLU A 112 10.75 9.54 -8.59
C GLU A 112 11.55 8.32 -9.07
N ASP A 113 12.87 8.45 -9.25
CA ASP A 113 13.74 7.35 -9.67
C ASP A 113 13.77 6.20 -8.64
N PHE A 114 13.66 6.51 -7.35
CA PHE A 114 13.55 5.48 -6.31
C PHE A 114 12.17 4.81 -6.31
N VAL A 115 11.09 5.59 -6.47
CA VAL A 115 9.73 5.04 -6.61
C VAL A 115 9.65 4.08 -7.79
N LYS A 116 10.24 4.45 -8.93
CA LYS A 116 10.33 3.58 -10.13
C LYS A 116 11.07 2.29 -9.85
N LYS A 117 12.19 2.33 -9.14
CA LYS A 117 12.96 1.12 -8.81
C LYS A 117 12.22 0.21 -7.82
N ALA A 118 11.46 0.80 -6.90
CA ALA A 118 10.76 0.09 -5.83
C ALA A 118 9.26 -0.12 -6.09
N TYR A 119 8.76 0.12 -7.31
CA TYR A 119 7.32 0.18 -7.59
C TYR A 119 6.56 -1.06 -7.13
N LYS A 120 7.15 -2.26 -7.26
CA LYS A 120 6.53 -3.52 -6.80
C LYS A 120 6.39 -3.58 -5.28
N ASN A 121 7.35 -3.02 -4.54
CA ASN A 121 7.27 -2.90 -3.10
C ASN A 121 6.20 -1.89 -2.68
N ILE A 122 6.01 -0.82 -3.46
CA ILE A 122 5.08 0.27 -3.15
C ILE A 122 3.64 -0.11 -3.49
N PHE A 123 3.42 -0.63 -4.69
CA PHE A 123 2.08 -0.84 -5.27
C PHE A 123 1.65 -2.32 -5.27
N GLY A 124 2.60 -3.25 -5.08
CA GLY A 124 2.35 -4.69 -5.05
C GLY A 124 2.85 -5.41 -6.31
N GLU A 125 3.01 -6.73 -6.21
CA GLU A 125 3.52 -7.56 -7.31
C GLU A 125 2.57 -7.63 -8.51
N ASN A 126 1.28 -7.36 -8.30
CA ASN A 126 0.26 -7.42 -9.34
C ASN A 126 0.08 -6.14 -10.14
N THR A 127 1.16 -5.39 -10.26
CA THR A 127 1.18 -4.09 -10.92
C THR A 127 2.23 -4.04 -11.99
N ILE A 128 1.94 -3.25 -13.03
CA ILE A 128 2.90 -2.92 -14.08
C ILE A 128 3.05 -1.41 -14.11
N TYR A 129 4.27 -0.94 -13.88
CA TYR A 129 4.61 0.47 -13.94
C TYR A 129 5.07 0.84 -15.35
N TYR A 130 4.43 1.85 -15.92
CA TYR A 130 4.76 2.45 -17.20
C TYR A 130 5.47 3.77 -16.92
N ASP A 131 6.80 3.75 -17.05
CA ASP A 131 7.64 4.93 -16.94
C ASP A 131 7.46 5.83 -18.16
N VAL A 132 6.36 6.56 -18.15
CA VAL A 132 6.01 7.46 -19.22
C VAL A 132 5.49 8.75 -18.62
N LYS A 133 6.33 9.79 -18.65
CA LYS A 133 5.89 11.17 -18.39
C LYS A 133 4.89 11.58 -19.44
N LYS A 134 3.61 11.33 -19.16
CA LYS A 134 2.53 11.56 -20.11
C LYS A 134 1.78 12.84 -19.75
N LYS A 135 1.56 13.62 -20.79
CA LYS A 135 0.70 14.78 -20.69
C LYS A 135 -0.75 14.33 -20.61
N LEU A 136 -1.36 14.47 -19.45
CA LEU A 136 -2.79 14.38 -19.22
C LEU A 136 -3.40 15.77 -19.47
N GLY A 137 -3.75 16.03 -20.73
CA GLY A 137 -4.27 17.33 -21.15
C GLY A 137 -3.24 18.44 -20.99
N ARG A 138 -3.38 19.29 -19.97
CA ARG A 138 -2.39 20.33 -19.61
C ARG A 138 -1.41 19.92 -18.51
N ARG A 139 -1.65 18.81 -17.82
CA ARG A 139 -0.81 18.31 -16.72
C ARG A 139 0.11 17.20 -17.20
N ILE A 140 1.20 16.95 -16.50
CA ILE A 140 2.09 15.81 -16.73
C ILE A 140 2.05 15.01 -15.43
N CYS A 141 1.77 13.70 -15.51
CA CYS A 141 1.94 12.82 -14.37
C CYS A 141 3.32 12.18 -14.39
N ASP A 142 3.82 11.81 -13.22
CA ASP A 142 5.13 11.18 -13.09
C ASP A 142 5.14 9.73 -13.54
N GLY A 143 4.01 9.03 -13.37
CA GLY A 143 3.88 7.64 -13.81
C GLY A 143 2.45 7.22 -14.12
N LEU A 144 2.35 6.12 -14.86
CA LEU A 144 1.12 5.37 -15.05
C LEU A 144 1.36 3.94 -14.60
N LEU A 145 0.37 3.36 -13.94
CA LEU A 145 0.43 1.98 -13.47
C LEU A 145 -0.86 1.26 -13.83
N TYR A 146 -0.77 -0.02 -14.14
CA TYR A 146 -1.94 -0.88 -14.26
C TYR A 146 -1.90 -1.94 -13.16
N ASP A 147 -2.95 -1.97 -12.35
CA ASP A 147 -3.19 -3.04 -11.38
C ASP A 147 -4.16 -4.03 -12.04
N TYR A 148 -3.64 -5.21 -12.39
CA TYR A 148 -4.42 -6.23 -13.11
C TYR A 148 -5.31 -7.07 -12.19
N GLU A 149 -5.09 -7.04 -10.86
CA GLU A 149 -6.02 -7.63 -9.90
C GLU A 149 -7.26 -6.74 -9.72
N LEU A 150 -7.06 -5.42 -9.67
CA LEU A 150 -8.15 -4.45 -9.54
C LEU A 150 -8.79 -4.07 -10.88
N ASP A 151 -8.10 -4.34 -11.99
CA ASP A 151 -8.45 -3.90 -13.34
C ASP A 151 -8.61 -2.37 -13.39
N ARG A 152 -7.58 -1.65 -12.94
CA ARG A 152 -7.58 -0.17 -12.85
C ARG A 152 -6.29 0.43 -13.36
N VAL A 153 -6.42 1.57 -14.04
CA VAL A 153 -5.30 2.44 -14.39
C VAL A 153 -5.07 3.41 -13.25
N ILE A 154 -3.85 3.50 -12.77
CA ILE A 154 -3.45 4.32 -11.64
C ILE A 154 -2.51 5.40 -12.15
N ILE A 155 -2.83 6.65 -11.84
CA ILE A 155 -1.91 7.77 -12.02
C ILE A 155 -1.05 7.86 -10.78
N VAL A 156 0.26 7.91 -10.96
CA VAL A 156 1.23 8.09 -9.89
C VAL A 156 1.75 9.52 -9.95
N GLU A 157 1.65 10.21 -8.82
CA GLU A 157 2.29 11.51 -8.58
C GLU A 157 3.26 11.35 -7.41
N ASN A 158 4.51 11.78 -7.59
CA ASN A 158 5.52 11.71 -6.55
C ASN A 158 5.72 13.10 -5.97
N GLU A 159 5.65 13.22 -4.64
CA GLU A 159 5.69 14.50 -3.96
C GLU A 159 6.68 14.45 -2.79
N LEU A 160 7.26 15.59 -2.46
CA LEU A 160 8.06 15.75 -1.24
C LEU A 160 7.22 16.36 -0.13
N ALA A 161 7.51 16.02 1.13
CA ALA A 161 6.78 16.45 2.31
C ALA A 161 6.77 17.98 2.51
N LYS A 162 7.72 18.67 1.87
CA LYS A 162 7.79 20.14 1.84
C LYS A 162 6.69 20.77 0.98
N HIS A 163 6.00 19.99 0.14
CA HIS A 163 4.92 20.48 -0.70
C HIS A 163 3.61 20.54 0.09
N ASP A 164 2.95 21.70 0.01
CA ASP A 164 1.69 21.91 0.73
C ASP A 164 0.57 21.06 0.11
N LEU A 165 -0.09 20.27 0.94
CA LEU A 165 -1.16 19.38 0.48
C LEU A 165 -2.24 20.14 -0.29
N TRP A 166 -2.76 21.24 0.25
CA TRP A 166 -3.92 21.94 -0.32
C TRP A 166 -3.55 22.97 -1.40
N GLY A 167 -2.34 23.52 -1.35
CA GLY A 167 -1.81 24.54 -2.23
C GLY A 167 -1.04 24.00 -3.43
N HIS A 168 -0.50 22.77 -3.33
CA HIS A 168 0.29 22.13 -4.38
C HIS A 168 -0.35 20.83 -4.86
N ILE A 169 -0.38 19.83 -3.98
CA ILE A 169 -0.73 18.44 -4.32
C ILE A 169 -2.20 18.31 -4.78
N ILE A 170 -3.16 18.83 -4.00
CA ILE A 170 -4.59 18.76 -4.35
C ILE A 170 -4.90 19.44 -5.70
N PRO A 171 -4.38 20.64 -6.01
CA PRO A 171 -4.49 21.23 -7.35
C PRO A 171 -3.99 20.34 -8.50
N GLN A 172 -2.88 19.61 -8.34
CA GLN A 172 -2.40 18.64 -9.34
C GLN A 172 -3.39 17.48 -9.52
N ILE A 173 -3.76 16.81 -8.42
CA ILE A 173 -4.71 15.69 -8.43
C ILE A 173 -6.04 16.10 -9.08
N SER A 174 -6.56 17.26 -8.69
CA SER A 174 -7.81 17.81 -9.24
C SER A 174 -7.69 18.03 -10.74
N GLY A 175 -6.55 18.56 -11.20
CA GLY A 175 -6.25 18.73 -12.61
C GLY A 175 -6.30 17.40 -13.38
N PHE A 176 -5.66 16.35 -12.85
CA PHE A 176 -5.71 15.04 -13.49
C PHE A 176 -7.13 14.48 -13.61
N LEU A 177 -7.93 14.58 -12.55
CA LEU A 177 -9.33 14.11 -12.58
C LEU A 177 -10.18 14.86 -13.60
N ILE A 178 -9.99 16.18 -13.73
CA ILE A 178 -10.68 17.00 -14.74
C ILE A 178 -10.25 16.57 -16.15
N GLU A 179 -8.95 16.42 -16.38
CA GLU A 179 -8.41 16.06 -17.71
C GLU A 179 -8.79 14.63 -18.12
N LEU A 180 -8.90 13.70 -17.17
CA LEU A 180 -9.39 12.34 -17.44
C LEU A 180 -10.86 12.29 -17.88
N ASN A 181 -11.67 13.30 -17.56
CA ASN A 181 -13.03 13.40 -18.09
C ASN A 181 -13.04 13.82 -19.57
N ASN A 182 -11.95 14.37 -20.10
CA ASN A 182 -11.81 14.69 -21.51
C ASN A 182 -11.53 13.42 -22.35
N GLU A 183 -12.41 13.14 -23.30
CA GLU A 183 -12.28 11.99 -24.20
C GLU A 183 -11.01 12.02 -25.04
N GLU A 184 -10.57 13.20 -25.50
CA GLU A 184 -9.34 13.34 -26.28
C GLU A 184 -8.11 12.91 -25.46
N VAL A 185 -8.07 13.28 -24.18
CA VAL A 185 -7.01 12.89 -23.26
C VAL A 185 -7.02 11.37 -23.04
N ARG A 186 -8.19 10.77 -22.83
CA ARG A 186 -8.31 9.31 -22.71
C ARG A 186 -7.91 8.58 -24.00
N ASN A 187 -8.28 9.09 -25.17
CA ASN A 187 -7.87 8.51 -26.44
C ASN A 187 -6.35 8.59 -26.63
N LYS A 188 -5.72 9.70 -26.23
CA LYS A 188 -4.25 9.81 -26.22
C LYS A 188 -3.61 8.77 -25.28
N LEU A 189 -4.20 8.53 -24.11
CA LEU A 189 -3.71 7.47 -23.21
C LEU A 189 -3.83 6.08 -23.85
N LYS A 190 -4.97 5.76 -24.47
CA LYS A 190 -5.20 4.46 -25.10
C LYS A 190 -4.20 4.18 -26.22
N TYR A 191 -3.96 5.15 -27.09
CA TYR A 191 -3.27 4.90 -28.37
C TYR A 191 -1.83 5.42 -28.45
N ASN A 192 -1.39 6.29 -27.53
CA ASN A 192 -0.03 6.86 -27.55
C ASN A 192 0.88 6.33 -26.42
N VAL A 193 0.41 5.35 -25.65
CA VAL A 193 1.18 4.63 -24.64
C VAL A 193 1.33 3.18 -25.14
N ASN A 194 2.54 2.64 -25.08
CA ASN A 194 2.74 1.22 -25.33
C ASN A 194 2.42 0.45 -24.05
N TRP A 195 1.24 -0.15 -24.01
CA TRP A 195 0.72 -0.88 -22.85
C TRP A 195 1.17 -2.35 -22.79
N GLY A 196 1.90 -2.84 -23.79
CA GLY A 196 2.43 -4.20 -23.80
C GLY A 196 1.34 -5.27 -23.70
N GLU A 197 1.58 -6.29 -22.87
CA GLU A 197 0.73 -7.50 -22.79
C GLU A 197 -0.72 -7.23 -22.36
N TYR A 198 -0.97 -6.16 -21.58
CA TYR A 198 -2.28 -5.88 -20.98
C TYR A 198 -3.06 -4.78 -21.70
N GLU A 199 -2.66 -4.44 -22.93
CA GLU A 199 -3.21 -3.31 -23.70
C GLU A 199 -4.74 -3.30 -23.78
N LEU A 200 -5.35 -4.43 -24.13
CA LEU A 200 -6.80 -4.53 -24.28
C LEU A 200 -7.55 -4.32 -22.95
N GLN A 201 -7.03 -4.87 -21.86
CA GLN A 201 -7.61 -4.70 -20.53
C GLN A 201 -7.48 -3.25 -20.06
N ILE A 202 -6.31 -2.63 -20.29
CA ILE A 202 -6.05 -1.24 -19.94
C ILE A 202 -6.97 -0.30 -20.74
N ILE A 203 -7.09 -0.50 -22.06
CA ILE A 203 -8.00 0.28 -22.90
C ILE A 203 -9.44 0.17 -22.38
N LYS A 204 -9.88 -1.05 -22.04
CA LYS A 204 -11.20 -1.28 -21.45
C LYS A 204 -11.35 -0.60 -20.09
N ALA A 205 -10.31 -0.59 -19.25
CA ALA A 205 -10.34 0.12 -17.97
C ALA A 205 -10.47 1.64 -18.19
N ILE A 206 -9.75 2.20 -19.16
CA ILE A 206 -9.82 3.61 -19.56
C ILE A 206 -11.23 3.98 -20.03
N ASP A 207 -11.83 3.17 -20.92
CA ASP A 207 -13.18 3.40 -21.46
C ASP A 207 -14.26 3.31 -20.38
N ASN A 208 -14.04 2.49 -19.35
CA ASN A 208 -14.93 2.35 -18.21
C ASN A 208 -14.60 3.31 -17.05
N TYR A 209 -13.77 4.33 -17.27
CA TYR A 209 -13.39 5.33 -16.26
C TYR A 209 -12.83 4.72 -14.97
N LYS A 210 -12.12 3.60 -15.09
CA LYS A 210 -11.50 2.90 -13.96
C LYS A 210 -10.12 3.48 -13.66
N PHE A 211 -10.11 4.71 -13.17
CA PHE A 211 -8.91 5.44 -12.78
C PHE A 211 -8.80 5.58 -11.28
N ASP A 212 -7.61 5.40 -10.73
CA ASP A 212 -7.26 5.90 -9.39
C ASP A 212 -6.05 6.81 -9.47
N ILE A 213 -5.82 7.58 -8.41
CA ILE A 213 -4.63 8.40 -8.25
C ILE A 213 -3.96 7.96 -6.96
N ILE A 214 -2.67 7.67 -7.01
CA ILE A 214 -1.85 7.44 -5.84
C ILE A 214 -0.80 8.54 -5.79
N VAL A 215 -0.79 9.28 -4.69
CA VAL A 215 0.29 10.21 -4.36
C VAL A 215 1.28 9.47 -3.48
N VAL A 216 2.53 9.40 -3.92
CA VAL A 216 3.62 8.78 -3.17
C VAL A 216 4.43 9.91 -2.57
N ILE A 217 4.52 9.98 -1.24
CA ILE A 217 5.16 11.08 -0.50
C ILE A 217 6.31 10.53 0.34
N ASP A 218 7.45 11.20 0.34
CA ASP A 218 8.62 10.78 1.13
C ASP A 218 8.30 10.75 2.63
N ARG A 219 7.50 11.71 3.10
CA ARG A 219 6.96 11.73 4.47
C ARG A 219 5.57 12.34 4.55
N ILE A 220 4.64 11.63 5.18
CA ILE A 220 3.29 12.12 5.42
C ILE A 220 3.23 12.81 6.78
N THR A 221 2.98 14.11 6.77
CA THR A 221 2.92 14.96 7.98
C THR A 221 1.49 15.27 8.43
N PHE A 222 0.48 14.72 7.73
CA PHE A 222 -0.93 14.95 7.98
C PHE A 222 -1.69 13.65 8.27
N ASN A 223 -2.87 13.77 8.89
CA ASN A 223 -3.72 12.61 9.14
C ASN A 223 -4.41 12.16 7.86
N ILE A 224 -3.91 11.09 7.23
CA ILE A 224 -4.44 10.54 5.97
C ILE A 224 -5.95 10.32 6.03
N ARG A 225 -6.47 9.71 7.10
CA ARG A 225 -7.90 9.39 7.20
C ARG A 225 -8.78 10.64 7.27
N GLU A 226 -8.29 11.69 7.92
CA GLU A 226 -9.00 12.96 7.98
C GLU A 226 -8.96 13.68 6.64
N GLU A 227 -7.79 13.77 6.03
CA GLU A 227 -7.59 14.46 4.75
C GLU A 227 -8.30 13.72 3.61
N GLU A 228 -8.26 12.40 3.55
CA GLU A 228 -9.03 11.62 2.57
C GLU A 228 -10.52 11.93 2.63
N ARG A 229 -11.10 12.14 3.81
CA ARG A 229 -12.52 12.55 3.92
C ARG A 229 -12.75 13.94 3.37
N ARG A 230 -11.87 14.89 3.69
CA ARG A 230 -11.95 16.28 3.21
C ARG A 230 -11.79 16.35 1.70
N ILE A 231 -10.78 15.66 1.16
CA ILE A 231 -10.48 15.55 -0.26
C ILE A 231 -11.66 14.87 -0.96
N ASN A 232 -12.18 13.75 -0.47
CA ASN A 232 -13.32 13.10 -1.10
C ASN A 232 -14.55 14.01 -1.14
N LYS A 233 -14.81 14.79 -0.08
CA LYS A 233 -15.89 15.80 -0.08
C LYS A 233 -15.65 16.91 -1.10
N TYR A 234 -14.42 17.42 -1.19
CA TYR A 234 -14.03 18.43 -2.18
C TYR A 234 -14.20 17.88 -3.61
N MET A 235 -13.73 16.66 -3.85
CA MET A 235 -13.72 16.01 -5.16
C MET A 235 -15.10 15.56 -5.62
N GLN A 236 -16.09 15.36 -4.74
CA GLN A 236 -17.48 15.12 -5.15
C GLN A 236 -18.04 16.24 -6.04
N GLN A 237 -17.52 17.46 -5.91
CA GLN A 237 -17.92 18.61 -6.73
C GLN A 237 -17.28 18.59 -8.13
N ILE A 238 -16.21 17.80 -8.31
CA ILE A 238 -15.37 17.75 -9.52
C ILE A 238 -15.58 16.43 -10.29
N LYS A 239 -15.89 15.33 -9.60
CA LYS A 239 -16.09 13.99 -10.18
C LYS A 239 -17.43 13.90 -10.92
N SER A 240 -17.46 14.35 -12.17
CA SER A 240 -18.56 14.04 -13.09
C SER A 240 -18.49 12.59 -13.57
N GLY A 241 -18.92 11.64 -12.73
CA GLY A 241 -19.22 10.25 -13.13
C GLY A 241 -18.12 9.20 -12.95
N SER A 242 -16.88 9.56 -12.56
CA SER A 242 -15.83 8.58 -12.26
C SER A 242 -15.81 8.18 -10.78
N ASN A 243 -15.80 6.88 -10.50
CA ASN A 243 -15.61 6.32 -9.15
C ASN A 243 -14.12 6.29 -8.74
N SER A 244 -13.37 7.31 -9.16
CA SER A 244 -11.94 7.39 -8.95
C SER A 244 -11.63 7.63 -7.49
N LYS A 245 -10.64 6.94 -6.94
CA LYS A 245 -10.17 7.12 -5.56
C LYS A 245 -8.80 7.78 -5.59
N ILE A 246 -8.50 8.47 -4.49
CA ILE A 246 -7.20 9.08 -4.23
C ILE A 246 -6.65 8.36 -3.02
N PHE A 247 -5.42 7.89 -3.12
CA PHE A 247 -4.69 7.28 -2.03
C PHE A 247 -3.38 8.02 -1.81
N PHE A 248 -2.93 8.02 -0.56
CA PHE A 248 -1.61 8.47 -0.19
C PHE A 248 -0.80 7.26 0.23
N LYS A 249 0.45 7.20 -0.20
CA LYS A 249 1.43 6.21 0.24
C LYS A 249 2.66 6.95 0.71
N GLU A 250 3.13 6.61 1.90
CA GLU A 250 4.43 7.05 2.34
C GLU A 250 5.49 6.07 1.80
N PHE A 251 6.57 6.60 1.22
CA PHE A 251 7.69 5.78 0.77
C PHE A 251 9.01 6.41 1.22
N ARG A 252 9.68 5.76 2.16
CA ARG A 252 10.98 6.17 2.69
C ARG A 252 12.06 5.21 2.24
N VAL A 253 13.24 5.76 1.95
CA VAL A 253 14.42 5.01 1.57
C VAL A 253 15.47 5.14 2.65
N PHE A 254 16.03 4.02 3.07
CA PHE A 254 17.06 3.96 4.11
C PHE A 254 18.33 3.29 3.56
N LEU A 255 19.49 3.89 3.85
CA LEU A 255 20.79 3.43 3.39
C LEU A 255 21.66 3.06 4.59
N SER A 256 22.29 1.88 4.54
CA SER A 256 23.31 1.49 5.52
C SER A 256 24.71 1.96 5.11
N GLU A 257 25.66 1.94 6.05
CA GLU A 257 27.07 2.24 5.79
C GLU A 257 27.69 1.36 4.68
N ASP A 258 27.21 0.12 4.53
CA ASP A 258 27.66 -0.83 3.50
C ASP A 258 27.00 -0.57 2.11
N ASN A 259 26.29 0.55 1.93
CA ASN A 259 25.49 0.88 0.74
C ASN A 259 24.31 -0.08 0.44
N HIS A 260 23.84 -0.85 1.43
CA HIS A 260 22.61 -1.63 1.28
C HIS A 260 21.39 -0.72 1.52
N MET A 261 20.44 -0.76 0.59
CA MET A 261 19.19 0.01 0.64
C MET A 261 18.04 -0.82 1.20
N VAL A 262 17.18 -0.17 1.98
CA VAL A 262 15.92 -0.73 2.49
C VAL A 262 14.80 0.27 2.25
N TYR A 263 13.66 -0.26 1.83
CA TYR A 263 12.44 0.51 1.62
C TYR A 263 11.47 0.36 2.80
N HIS A 264 10.83 1.45 3.16
CA HIS A 264 9.69 1.49 4.05
C HIS A 264 8.50 2.07 3.29
N VAL A 265 7.37 1.38 3.33
CA VAL A 265 6.13 1.76 2.65
C VAL A 265 5.01 1.70 3.67
N GLU A 266 4.24 2.78 3.80
CA GLU A 266 3.06 2.87 4.68
C GLU A 266 1.84 3.38 3.91
#